data_AF-A0A9E2XX70-F1
#
_entry.id   AF-A0A9E2XX70-F1
#
_cell.length_a   1.000
_cell.length_b   1.000
_cell.length_c   1.000
_cell.angle_alpha   90.00
_cell.angle_beta   90.00
_cell.angle_gamma   90.00
#
_symmetry.space_group_name_H-M   'P 1'
#
loop_
_entity.id
_entity.type
_entity.pdbx_description
1 polymer ?
#
loop_
_entity_poly.entity_id
_entity_poly.type
_entity_poly.pdbx_seq_one_letter_code
_entity_poly.pdbx_strand_id
1 'polypeptide(L)' 'MPRNLAAVEGLKRLAAKYGKTLPQFALRWTLSNPVVGTALVGFRTPAEVTENMG' A
#
# COMPACT_ATOMS: atom_id res chain seq x y z
N MET A 1 13.33 -12.82 13.16
CA MET A 1 12.84 -11.82 12.18
C MET A 1 12.71 -10.47 12.88
N PRO A 2 13.27 -9.38 12.34
CA PRO A 2 13.03 -8.03 12.84
C PRO A 2 11.53 -7.74 12.95
N ARG A 3 11.08 -7.11 14.04
CA ARG A 3 9.66 -6.81 14.34
C ARG A 3 8.90 -6.22 13.14
N ASN A 4 9.53 -5.31 12.41
CA ASN A 4 8.91 -4.63 11.28
C ASN A 4 8.63 -5.58 10.10
N LEU A 5 9.52 -6.55 9.84
CA LEU A 5 9.29 -7.54 8.79
C LEU A 5 8.11 -8.45 9.14
N ALA A 6 7.98 -8.85 10.40
CA ALA A 6 6.83 -9.65 10.84
C ALA A 6 5.49 -8.89 10.66
N ALA A 7 5.47 -7.59 10.96
CA ALA A 7 4.29 -6.75 10.73
C ALA A 7 3.94 -6.65 9.23
N VAL A 8 4.94 -6.44 8.38
CA VAL A 8 4.77 -6.37 6.91
C VAL A 8 4.18 -7.67 6.37
N GLU A 9 4.63 -8.84 6.85
CA GLU A 9 4.05 -10.13 6.45
C GLU A 9 2.57 -10.26 6.83
N GLY A 10 2.17 -9.74 7.99
CA GLY A 10 0.76 -9.66 8.37
C GLY A 10 -0.05 -8.76 7.42
N LEU A 11 0.49 -7.59 7.07
CA LEU A 11 -0.17 -6.64 6.16
C LEU A 11 -0.32 -7.20 4.75
N LYS A 12 0.66 -7.93 4.23
CA LYS A 12 0.56 -8.61 2.92
C LYS A 12 -0.63 -9.57 2.86
N ARG A 13 -0.85 -10.36 3.93
CA ARG A 13 -2.00 -11.27 4.02
C ARG A 13 -3.33 -10.53 4.04
N LEU A 14 -3.39 -9.37 4.70
CA LEU A 14 -4.59 -8.54 4.71
C LEU A 14 -4.86 -7.94 3.33
N ALA A 15 -3.85 -7.38 2.66
CA ALA A 15 -3.97 -6.84 1.31
C ALA A 15 -4.48 -7.89 0.31
N ALA A 16 -3.98 -9.13 0.42
CA ALA A 16 -4.41 -10.25 -0.41
C ALA A 16 -5.91 -10.59 -0.25
N LYS A 17 -6.53 -10.37 0.92
CA LYS A 17 -7.99 -10.55 1.11
C LYS A 17 -8.82 -9.64 0.21
N TYR A 18 -8.26 -8.52 -0.21
CA TYR A 18 -8.89 -7.54 -1.10
C TYR A 18 -8.40 -7.65 -2.55
N GLY A 19 -7.55 -8.63 -2.86
CA GLY A 19 -6.92 -8.74 -4.18
C GLY A 19 -6.01 -7.55 -4.52
N LYS A 20 -5.44 -6.89 -3.50
CA LYS A 20 -4.58 -5.71 -3.66
C LYS A 20 -3.15 -6.00 -3.26
N THR A 21 -2.21 -5.27 -3.86
CA THR A 21 -0.81 -5.29 -3.47
C THR A 21 -0.59 -4.47 -2.20
N LEU A 22 0.53 -4.70 -1.50
CA LEU A 22 0.81 -3.96 -0.26
C LEU A 22 0.91 -2.43 -0.47
N PRO A 23 1.54 -1.92 -1.55
CA PRO A 23 1.53 -0.49 -1.86
C PRO A 23 0.12 0.08 -2.06
N GLN A 24 -0.73 -0.58 -2.86
CA GLN A 24 -2.14 -0.20 -3.06
C GLN A 24 -2.91 -0.16 -1.73
N PHE A 25 -2.70 -1.17 -0.88
CA PHE A 25 -3.34 -1.24 0.43
C PHE A 25 -2.90 -0.08 1.35
N ALA A 26 -1.61 0.27 1.35
CA ALA A 26 -1.09 1.40 2.12
C ALA A 26 -1.62 2.76 1.63
N LEU A 27 -1.74 2.94 0.31
CA LEU A 27 -2.36 4.13 -0.29
C LEU A 27 -3.82 4.25 0.15
N ARG A 28 -4.60 3.16 0.04
CA ARG A 28 -6.01 3.15 0.44
C ARG A 28 -6.20 3.40 1.93
N TRP A 29 -5.31 2.87 2.77
CA TRP A 29 -5.29 3.14 4.21
C TRP A 29 -4.99 4.61 4.51
N THR A 30 -4.00 5.20 3.84
CA THR A 30 -3.64 6.62 3.99
C THR A 30 -4.83 7.52 3.65
N LEU A 31 -5.50 7.25 2.53
CA LEU A 31 -6.68 7.97 2.06
C LEU A 31 -7.98 7.56 2.79
N SER A 32 -7.94 6.62 3.74
CA SER A 32 -9.11 6.28 4.54
C SER A 32 -9.43 7.34 5.60
N ASN A 33 -8.45 8.17 5.94
CA ASN A 33 -8.66 9.31 6.81
C ASN A 33 -9.25 10.48 6.01
N PRO A 34 -10.46 10.97 6.33
CA PRO A 34 -11.12 12.02 5.55
C PRO A 34 -10.39 13.37 5.54
N VAL A 35 -9.44 13.62 6.45
CA VAL A 35 -8.63 14.86 6.42
C VAL A 35 -7.45 14.80 5.45
N VAL A 36 -7.14 13.62 4.91
CA VAL A 36 -6.02 13.44 3.98
C VAL A 36 -6.52 13.61 2.55
N GLY A 37 -6.20 14.74 1.92
CA GLY A 37 -6.63 15.03 0.56
C GLY A 37 -5.85 14.30 -0.53
N THR A 38 -4.60 13.88 -0.27
CA THR A 38 -3.76 13.19 -1.25
C THR A 38 -2.71 12.31 -0.58
N ALA A 39 -2.33 11.23 -1.27
CA ALA A 39 -1.20 10.37 -0.91
C ALA A 39 -0.11 10.52 -1.97
N LEU A 40 0.99 11.20 -1.60
CA LEU A 40 2.12 11.41 -2.49
C LEU A 40 3.11 10.26 -2.38
N VAL A 41 3.40 9.59 -3.51
CA VAL A 41 4.34 8.46 -3.56
C VAL A 41 5.37 8.66 -4.67
N GLY A 42 6.57 8.12 -4.44
CA GLY A 42 7.63 8.05 -5.44
C GLY A 42 7.63 6.72 -6.18
N PHE A 43 8.23 6.73 -7.36
CA PHE A 43 8.34 5.56 -8.24
C PHE A 43 9.73 5.56 -8.88
N ARG A 44 10.29 4.38 -9.10
CA ARG A 44 11.52 4.16 -9.88
C ARG A 44 11.20 3.77 -11.32
N THR A 45 10.01 3.23 -11.58
CA THR A 45 9.60 2.76 -12.90
C THR A 45 8.16 3.20 -13.23
N PRO A 46 7.80 3.38 -14.51
CA PRO A 46 6.42 3.72 -14.89
C PRO A 46 5.40 2.65 -14.48
N ALA A 47 5.77 1.37 -14.46
CA ALA A 47 4.88 0.27 -14.09
C ALA A 47 4.36 0.41 -12.64
N GLU A 48 5.19 0.91 -11.71
CA GLU A 48 4.78 1.16 -10.32
C GLU A 48 3.68 2.24 -10.25
N VAL A 49 3.64 3.21 -11.18
CA VAL A 49 2.56 4.20 -11.26
C VAL A 49 1.27 3.50 -11.66
N THR A 50 1.29 2.76 -12.77
CA THR A 50 0.11 2.05 -13.29
C THR A 50 -0.44 1.05 -12.29
N GLU A 51 0.44 0.31 -11.60
CA GLU A 51 0.03 -0.61 -10.53
C GLU A 51 -0.65 0.13 -9.38
N ASN A 52 -0.09 1.24 -8.89
CA ASN A 52 -0.62 1.97 -7.74
C ASN A 52 -1.97 2.66 -7.99
N MET A 53 -2.37 2.83 -9.25
CA MET A 53 -3.70 3.35 -9.62
C MET A 53 -4.80 2.28 -9.58
N GLY A 54 -4.45 1.02 -9.30
CA GLY A 54 -5.33 -0.15 -9.34
C GLY A 54 -6.18 -0.39 -8.10
#